data_AF-A0AA35W4K5-F1
#
_entry.id   AF-A0AA35W4K5-F1
#
_cell.length_a   1.000
_cell.length_b   1.000
_cell.length_c   1.000
_cell.angle_alpha   90.00
_cell.angle_beta   90.00
_cell.angle_gamma   90.00
#
_symmetry.space_group_name_H-M   'P 1'
#
loop_
_entity.id
_entity.type
_entity.pdbx_description
1 polymer ?
#
loop_
_entity_poly.entity_id
_entity_poly.type
_entity_poly.pdbx_seq_one_letter_code
_entity_poly.pdbx_strand_id
1 'polypeptide(L)'
;MKFHVPVGQFVRLKASIKGETVVREYTPAVSIVDSNKEHLKLMIKIYPEGKMTQYLSTIQTGDPLLISEPAGSFCTDLVNSTKELVLIAAGTVYSSWRV
;
A
#
# COMPACT_ATOMS: atom_id res chain seq x y z
N MET A 1 9.67 -13.28 11.24
CA MET A 1 10.25 -12.45 10.15
C MET A 1 9.46 -11.14 10.13
N LYS A 2 10.11 -9.99 10.32
CA LYS A 2 9.41 -8.69 10.37
C LYS A 2 9.29 -8.13 8.96
N PHE A 3 8.07 -8.00 8.44
CA PHE A 3 7.80 -7.39 7.13
C PHE A 3 7.54 -5.90 7.32
N HIS A 4 8.41 -5.04 6.78
CA HIS A 4 8.33 -3.60 6.92
C HIS A 4 8.41 -2.93 5.55
N VAL A 5 7.49 -2.01 5.29
CA VAL A 5 7.49 -1.18 4.09
C VAL A 5 7.97 0.23 4.51
N PRO A 6 9.09 0.73 3.98
CA PRO A 6 9.56 2.08 4.26
C PRO A 6 8.55 3.16 3.86
N VAL A 7 8.61 4.31 4.54
CA VAL A 7 7.73 5.45 4.24
C VAL A 7 7.93 5.90 2.79
N GLY A 8 6.82 6.18 2.10
CA GLY A 8 6.81 6.61 0.70
C GLY A 8 7.07 5.50 -0.32
N GLN A 9 7.24 4.25 0.13
CA GLN A 9 7.28 3.07 -0.73
C GLN A 9 5.92 2.37 -0.79
N PHE A 10 5.73 1.54 -1.82
CA PHE A 10 4.54 0.75 -2.05
C PHE A 10 4.91 -0.74 -2.20
N VAL A 11 3.89 -1.60 -2.16
CA VAL A 11 4.02 -3.03 -2.47
C VAL A 11 3.10 -3.41 -3.64
N ARG A 12 3.40 -4.51 -4.32
CA ARG A 12 2.53 -5.06 -5.37
C ARG A 12 1.76 -6.24 -4.84
N LEU A 13 0.44 -6.18 -4.99
CA LEU A 13 -0.44 -7.33 -4.81
C LEU A 13 -0.61 -8.06 -6.13
N LYS A 14 -0.53 -9.39 -6.09
CA LYS A 14 -0.71 -10.26 -7.25
C LYS A 14 -1.82 -11.28 -6.97
N ALA A 15 -2.74 -11.43 -7.91
CA ALA A 15 -3.82 -12.40 -7.85
C ALA A 15 -4.09 -13.03 -9.22
N SER A 16 -4.54 -14.28 -9.23
CA SER A 16 -5.08 -14.93 -10.42
C SER A 16 -6.60 -14.80 -10.41
N ILE A 17 -7.16 -13.99 -11.30
CA ILE A 17 -8.59 -13.65 -11.35
C ILE A 17 -9.13 -14.12 -12.69
N LYS A 18 -10.03 -15.11 -12.69
CA LYS A 18 -10.62 -15.68 -13.92
C LYS A 18 -9.56 -16.14 -14.96
N GLY A 19 -8.44 -16.69 -14.50
CA GLY A 19 -7.34 -17.16 -15.35
C GLY A 19 -6.35 -16.08 -15.79
N GLU A 20 -6.58 -14.81 -15.46
CA GLU A 20 -5.67 -13.70 -15.74
C GLU A 20 -4.85 -13.34 -14.49
N THR A 21 -3.54 -13.16 -14.67
CA THR A 21 -2.68 -12.62 -13.60
C THR A 21 -2.84 -11.11 -13.53
N VAL A 22 -3.43 -10.62 -12.43
CA VAL A 22 -3.60 -9.19 -12.18
C VAL A 22 -2.63 -8.75 -11.09
N VAL A 23 -1.87 -7.69 -11.37
CA VAL A 23 -0.92 -7.07 -10.44
C VAL A 23 -1.28 -5.61 -10.25
N ARG A 24 -1.33 -5.13 -9.00
CA ARG A 24 -1.60 -3.72 -8.67
C ARG A 24 -0.73 -3.25 -7.51
N GLU A 25 -0.35 -1.99 -7.59
CA GLU A 25 0.48 -1.30 -6.60
C GLU A 25 -0.41 -0.67 -5.52
N TYR A 26 -0.02 -0.85 -4.26
CA TYR A 26 -0.73 -0.29 -3.11
C TYR A 26 0.27 0.26 -2.11
N THR A 27 0.00 1.49 -1.66
CA THR A 27 0.78 2.12 -0.60
C THR A 27 0.20 1.72 0.77
N PRO A 28 1.03 1.28 1.72
CA PRO A 28 0.58 1.02 3.09
C PRO A 28 -0.13 2.22 3.70
N ALA A 29 -1.23 1.96 4.39
CA ALA A 29 -1.84 2.92 5.27
C ALA A 29 -1.04 2.95 6.58
N VAL A 30 -0.21 3.99 6.74
CA VAL A 30 0.53 4.21 7.98
C VAL A 30 -0.40 4.79 9.04
N SER A 31 -0.47 4.13 10.19
CA SER A 31 -1.10 4.69 11.39
C SER A 31 -0.01 5.30 12.25
N ILE A 32 -0.07 6.62 12.44
CA ILE A 32 0.75 7.41 13.37
C ILE A 32 0.64 6.92 14.82
N VAL A 33 -0.39 6.13 15.13
CA VAL A 33 -0.80 5.76 16.50
C VAL A 33 -0.44 4.31 16.86
N ASP A 34 -0.01 3.50 15.89
CA ASP A 34 0.06 2.04 16.09
C ASP A 34 1.45 1.49 15.73
N SER A 35 2.28 1.35 16.76
CA SER A 35 3.66 0.84 16.73
C SER A 35 3.78 -0.63 16.36
N ASN A 36 2.66 -1.33 16.13
CA ASN A 36 2.63 -2.74 15.78
C ASN A 36 3.03 -2.93 14.31
N LYS A 37 4.34 -2.86 14.08
CA LYS A 37 5.05 -3.09 12.80
C LYS A 37 4.92 -4.54 12.26
N GLU A 38 4.01 -5.33 12.80
CA GLU A 38 3.88 -6.76 12.46
C GLU A 38 2.89 -7.01 11.32
N HIS A 39 1.96 -6.08 11.07
CA HIS A 39 0.92 -6.24 10.05
C HIS A 39 0.96 -5.13 9.01
N LEU A 40 0.91 -5.51 7.73
CA LEU A 40 0.68 -4.58 6.62
C LEU A 40 -0.79 -4.16 6.61
N LYS A 41 -1.05 -2.86 6.79
CA LYS A 41 -2.38 -2.28 6.68
C LYS A 41 -2.51 -1.57 5.33
N LEU A 42 -3.59 -1.85 4.59
CA LEU A 42 -3.90 -1.21 3.32
C LEU A 42 -5.27 -0.53 3.41
N MET A 43 -5.42 0.67 2.84
CA MET A 43 -6.69 1.34 2.70
C MET A 43 -7.06 1.39 1.22
N ILE A 44 -8.07 0.61 0.85
CA ILE A 44 -8.40 0.38 -0.56
C ILE A 44 -9.84 0.80 -0.80
N LYS A 45 -10.03 1.75 -1.72
CA LYS A 45 -11.35 2.09 -2.22
C LYS A 45 -11.79 1.03 -3.23
N ILE A 46 -12.99 0.47 -3.04
CA ILE A 46 -13.55 -0.52 -3.94
C ILE A 46 -14.19 0.17 -5.14
N TYR A 47 -13.78 -0.23 -6.34
CA TYR A 47 -14.34 0.25 -7.61
C TYR A 47 -15.15 -0.88 -8.27
N PRO A 48 -16.38 -0.64 -8.75
CA PRO A 48 -17.21 -1.67 -9.37
C PRO A 48 -16.51 -2.41 -10.52
N GLU A 49 -15.87 -1.67 -11.42
CA GLU A 49 -15.15 -2.23 -12.57
C GLU A 49 -13.69 -2.64 -12.26
N GLY A 50 -13.26 -2.49 -11.01
CA GLY A 50 -11.88 -2.74 -10.62
C GLY A 50 -11.61 -4.22 -10.35
N LYS A 51 -10.95 -4.93 -11.28
CA LYS A 51 -10.62 -6.36 -11.14
C LYS A 51 -9.99 -6.72 -9.77
N MET A 52 -8.90 -6.05 -9.42
CA MET A 52 -8.20 -6.30 -8.14
C MET A 52 -9.04 -5.87 -6.94
N THR A 53 -9.72 -4.73 -7.00
CA THR A 53 -10.49 -4.25 -5.84
C THR A 53 -11.71 -5.13 -5.57
N GLN A 54 -12.37 -5.63 -6.61
CA GLN A 54 -13.44 -6.62 -6.45
C GLN A 54 -12.90 -7.92 -5.86
N TYR A 55 -11.77 -8.43 -6.36
CA TYR A 55 -11.12 -9.61 -5.77
C TYR A 55 -10.81 -9.42 -4.28
N LEU A 56 -10.18 -8.30 -3.90
CA LEU A 56 -9.85 -7.99 -2.51
C LEU A 56 -11.09 -7.78 -1.62
N SER A 57 -12.25 -7.46 -2.19
CA SER A 57 -13.51 -7.40 -1.43
C SER A 57 -14.12 -8.78 -1.13
N THR A 58 -13.67 -9.82 -1.82
CA THR A 58 -14.20 -11.19 -1.70
C THR A 58 -13.35 -12.12 -0.83
N ILE A 59 -12.06 -11.81 -0.64
CA ILE A 59 -11.15 -12.61 0.19
C ILE A 59 -11.53 -12.50 1.67
N GLN A 60 -11.31 -13.58 2.42
CA GLN A 60 -11.61 -13.67 3.84
C GLN A 60 -10.34 -13.74 4.69
N THR A 61 -10.50 -13.54 6.00
CA THR A 61 -9.40 -13.70 6.94
C THR A 61 -8.84 -15.13 6.87
N GLY A 62 -7.53 -15.25 6.70
CA GLY A 62 -6.84 -16.53 6.54
C GLY A 62 -6.50 -16.88 5.09
N ASP A 63 -7.13 -16.21 4.11
CA ASP A 63 -6.80 -16.42 2.70
C ASP A 63 -5.39 -15.91 2.38
N PRO A 64 -4.60 -16.65 1.58
CA PRO A 64 -3.28 -16.21 1.17
C PRO A 64 -3.37 -15.09 0.11
N LEU A 65 -2.49 -14.10 0.24
CA LEU A 65 -2.33 -13.02 -0.72
C LEU A 65 -0.85 -12.90 -1.09
N LEU A 66 -0.55 -12.82 -2.39
CA LEU A 66 0.82 -12.65 -2.86
C LEU A 66 1.19 -11.17 -2.84
N ILE A 67 2.27 -10.86 -2.12
CA ILE A 67 2.78 -9.50 -1.91
C ILE A 67 4.25 -9.49 -2.37
N SER A 68 4.65 -8.44 -3.10
CA SER A 68 6.05 -8.22 -3.45
C SER A 68 6.86 -7.62 -2.31
N GLU A 69 8.19 -7.60 -2.48
CA GLU A 69 9.05 -6.71 -1.72
C GLU A 69 8.64 -5.23 -1.90
N PRO A 70 8.92 -4.37 -0.90
CA PRO A 70 8.77 -2.92 -1.01
C PRO A 70 9.48 -2.36 -2.24
N ALA A 71 8.86 -1.38 -2.89
CA ALA A 71 9.40 -0.67 -4.03
C ALA A 71 9.03 0.82 -4.00
N GLY A 72 9.87 1.65 -4.60
CA GLY A 72 9.66 3.10 -4.70
C GLY A 72 10.98 3.85 -4.60
N SER A 73 11.01 5.04 -5.18
CA SER A 73 12.19 5.92 -5.16
C SER A 73 12.14 6.99 -4.07
N PHE A 74 11.07 7.03 -3.27
CA PHE A 74 10.96 7.98 -2.17
C PHE A 74 12.06 7.72 -1.15
N CYS A 75 12.85 8.75 -0.86
CA CYS A 75 13.97 8.67 0.06
C CYS A 75 13.81 9.73 1.15
N THR A 76 13.78 9.27 2.40
CA THR A 76 13.60 10.13 3.58
C THR A 76 14.79 11.06 3.81
N ASP A 77 15.98 10.73 3.31
CA ASP A 77 17.17 11.56 3.48
C ASP A 77 17.07 12.90 2.74
N LEU A 78 16.41 12.89 1.57
CA LEU A 78 16.08 14.11 0.82
C LEU A 78 15.08 14.99 1.57
N VAL A 79 14.13 14.37 2.27
CA VAL A 79 13.17 15.08 3.11
C VAL A 79 13.86 15.73 4.31
N ASN A 80 14.72 14.99 5.00
CA ASN A 80 15.44 15.46 6.19
C ASN A 80 16.42 16.60 5.89
N SER A 81 16.91 16.70 4.64
CA SER A 81 17.84 17.74 4.20
C SER A 81 17.15 18.97 3.58
N THR A 82 15.82 18.94 3.43
CA THR A 82 15.05 20.03 2.81
C THR A 82 14.33 20.86 3.87
N LYS A 83 14.30 22.19 3.72
CA LYS A 83 13.62 23.10 4.66
C LYS A 83 12.10 23.15 4.49
N GLU A 84 11.62 22.99 3.27
CA GLU A 84 10.20 23.04 2.94
C GLU A 84 9.83 21.85 2.04
N LEU A 85 8.86 21.05 2.49
CA LEU A 85 8.33 19.91 1.74
C LEU A 85 6.88 20.19 1.36
N VAL A 86 6.57 20.12 0.06
CA VAL A 86 5.20 20.21 -0.45
C VAL A 86 4.77 18.86 -1.00
N LEU A 87 3.72 18.30 -0.42
CA LEU A 87 3.10 17.04 -0.84
C LEU A 87 1.69 17.32 -1.36
N ILE A 88 1.44 16.99 -2.63
CA ILE A 88 0.13 17.18 -3.26
C ILE A 88 -0.58 15.83 -3.33
N ALA A 89 -1.75 15.74 -2.72
CA ALA A 89 -2.53 14.50 -2.63
C ALA A 89 -3.94 14.68 -3.19
N ALA A 90 -4.42 13.71 -3.97
CA ALA A 90 -5.79 13.65 -4.47
C ALA A 90 -6.33 12.20 -4.48
N GLY A 91 -7.60 12.01 -4.08
CA GLY A 91 -8.24 10.70 -4.03
C GLY A 91 -7.74 9.80 -2.90
N THR A 92 -7.73 8.47 -3.11
CA THR A 92 -7.34 7.47 -2.09
C THR A 92 -5.89 7.65 -1.60
N VAL A 93 -5.04 8.37 -2.34
CA VAL A 93 -3.67 8.67 -1.92
C VAL A 93 -3.60 9.43 -0.59
N TYR A 94 -4.69 10.06 -0.15
CA TYR A 94 -4.78 10.70 1.18
C TYR A 94 -4.39 9.74 2.33
N SER A 95 -4.69 8.44 2.22
CA SER A 95 -4.31 7.47 3.25
C SER A 95 -2.80 7.26 3.39
N SER A 96 -2.04 7.59 2.33
CA SER A 96 -0.59 7.45 2.29
C SER A 96 0.14 8.58 3.00
N TRP A 97 -0.54 9.71 3.27
CA TRP A 97 0.09 10.98 3.68
C TRP A 97 -0.25 11.43 5.10
N ARG A 98 -0.78 10.53 5.94
CA ARG A 98 -0.75 10.76 7.39
C ARG A 98 0.68 10.51 7.88
N VAL A 99 1.54 11.49 7.63
CA VAL A 99 2.81 11.71 8.35
C VAL A 99 2.53 12.36 9.69
#